data_AF-A0A5J6QSW6-F1
#
_entry.id   AF-A0A5J6QSW6-F1
#
_cell.length_a   1.000
_cell.length_b   1.000
_cell.length_c   1.000
_cell.angle_alpha   90.00
_cell.angle_beta   90.00
_cell.angle_gamma   90.00
#
_symmetry.space_group_name_H-M   'P 1'
#
loop_
_entity.id
_entity.type
_entity.pdbx_description
1 polymer ?
#
loop_
_entity_poly.entity_id
_entity_poly.type
_entity_poly.pdbx_seq_one_letter_code
_entity_poly.pdbx_strand_id
1 'polypeptide(L)'
;MSHDALACEHWVESLKDGSHVLVRPLRPEDREREVEFIRSLSPETRHFFCTIKEVSPTLLDHRMKVDYKTKMAYVALVYRDGELVEIGISRYAAAEDAGVCEFAVTLADGWDEPGLGEVLLRHLIDSAHDNGCKRMCSIDAVANLRMQRQARELRFSGR
;
A
#
# COMPACT_ATOMS: atom_id res chain seq x y z
N MET A 1 11.75 17.00 -3.38
CA MET A 1 12.29 16.01 -4.34
C MET A 1 11.47 16.10 -5.62
N SER A 2 12.05 15.87 -6.80
CA SER A 2 11.30 15.85 -8.07
C SER A 2 10.45 14.58 -8.18
N HIS A 3 9.37 14.64 -8.98
CA HIS A 3 8.46 13.51 -9.24
C HIS A 3 9.22 12.26 -9.73
N ASP A 4 10.24 12.44 -10.58
CA ASP A 4 11.06 11.35 -11.14
C ASP A 4 12.00 10.68 -10.12
N ALA A 5 12.39 11.39 -9.05
CA ALA A 5 13.27 10.83 -8.03
C ALA A 5 12.54 9.83 -7.12
N LEU A 6 11.29 10.15 -6.76
CA LEU A 6 10.43 9.26 -5.98
C LEU A 6 10.08 8.01 -6.80
N ALA A 7 9.84 8.13 -8.11
CA ALA A 7 9.56 6.99 -8.97
C ALA A 7 10.71 5.95 -9.03
N CYS A 8 11.96 6.35 -8.74
CA CYS A 8 13.14 5.47 -8.75
C CYS A 8 13.42 4.76 -7.41
N GLU A 9 12.73 5.15 -6.34
CA GLU A 9 12.91 4.58 -5.01
C GLU A 9 12.45 3.11 -4.97
N HIS A 10 13.23 2.25 -4.31
CA HIS A 10 12.89 0.86 -4.12
C HIS A 10 13.68 0.26 -2.94
N TRP A 11 13.14 -0.82 -2.37
CA TRP A 11 13.76 -1.59 -1.31
C TRP A 11 13.59 -3.08 -1.58
N VAL A 12 14.57 -3.87 -1.18
CA VAL A 12 14.45 -5.33 -1.13
C VAL A 12 14.41 -5.72 0.34
N GLU A 13 13.29 -6.26 0.77
CA GLU A 13 12.99 -6.56 2.16
C GLU A 13 12.97 -8.07 2.36
N SER A 14 13.69 -8.57 3.36
CA SER A 14 13.67 -9.97 3.75
C SER A 14 12.57 -10.19 4.78
N LEU A 15 11.62 -11.06 4.47
CA LEU A 15 10.56 -11.47 5.39
C LEU A 15 11.05 -12.60 6.32
N LYS A 16 10.28 -12.86 7.38
CA LYS A 16 10.63 -13.86 8.42
C LYS A 16 10.68 -15.30 7.90
N ASP A 17 9.95 -15.59 6.82
CA ASP A 17 9.95 -16.87 6.13
C ASP A 17 11.15 -17.04 5.17
N GLY A 18 12.01 -16.03 5.04
CA GLY A 18 13.15 -16.00 4.13
C GLY A 18 12.82 -15.50 2.72
N SER A 19 11.55 -15.19 2.43
CA SER A 19 11.14 -14.59 1.16
C SER A 19 11.73 -13.19 1.01
N HIS A 20 12.11 -12.83 -0.22
CA HIS A 20 12.58 -11.49 -0.55
C HIS A 20 11.51 -10.76 -1.36
N VAL A 21 11.15 -9.56 -0.92
CA VAL A 21 10.10 -8.75 -1.53
C VAL A 21 10.69 -7.44 -2.01
N LEU A 22 10.43 -7.10 -3.27
CA LEU A 22 10.71 -5.79 -3.83
C LEU A 22 9.55 -4.85 -3.48
N VAL A 23 9.81 -3.81 -2.71
CA VAL A 23 8.88 -2.72 -2.44
C VAL A 23 9.29 -1.50 -3.24
N ARG A 24 8.35 -0.87 -3.93
CA ARG A 24 8.58 0.38 -4.67
C ARG A 24 7.28 1.13 -4.94
N PRO A 25 7.31 2.40 -5.34
CA PRO A 25 6.09 3.10 -5.71
C PRO A 25 5.38 2.43 -6.88
N LEU A 26 4.05 2.56 -6.88
CA LEU A 26 3.19 2.17 -7.99
C LEU A 26 3.51 3.02 -9.22
N ARG A 27 3.67 2.37 -10.38
CA ARG A 27 3.98 3.04 -11.65
C ARG A 27 2.91 2.73 -12.70
N PRO A 28 2.79 3.54 -13.78
CA PRO A 28 1.82 3.28 -14.84
C PRO A 28 1.92 1.86 -15.45
N GLU A 29 3.12 1.29 -15.50
CA GLU A 29 3.38 -0.05 -16.05
C GLU A 29 2.84 -1.18 -15.17
N ASP A 30 2.46 -0.89 -13.92
CA ASP A 30 1.88 -1.87 -13.00
C ASP A 30 0.41 -2.13 -13.25
N ARG A 31 -0.22 -1.42 -14.20
CA ARG A 31 -1.67 -1.51 -14.43
C ARG A 31 -2.16 -2.94 -14.62
N GLU A 32 -1.42 -3.75 -15.38
CA GLU A 32 -1.79 -5.16 -15.61
C GLU A 32 -1.60 -6.01 -14.34
N ARG A 33 -0.52 -5.76 -13.58
CA ARG A 33 -0.27 -6.42 -12.30
C ARG A 33 -1.32 -6.09 -11.25
N GLU A 34 -1.75 -4.84 -11.15
CA GLU A 34 -2.82 -4.42 -10.23
C GLU A 34 -4.13 -5.13 -10.58
N VAL A 35 -4.43 -5.33 -11.87
CA VAL A 35 -5.61 -6.09 -12.33
C VAL A 35 -5.52 -7.55 -11.90
N GLU A 36 -4.37 -8.19 -12.12
CA GLU A 36 -4.13 -9.57 -11.72
C GLU A 36 -4.19 -9.73 -10.21
N PHE A 37 -3.58 -8.81 -9.46
CA PHE A 37 -3.61 -8.75 -8.01
C PHE A 37 -5.05 -8.70 -7.51
N ILE A 38 -5.85 -7.72 -7.94
CA ILE A 38 -7.25 -7.60 -7.49
C ILE A 38 -8.06 -8.87 -7.84
N ARG A 39 -7.82 -9.46 -9.02
CA ARG A 39 -8.48 -10.70 -9.45
C ARG A 39 -8.10 -11.91 -8.61
N SER A 40 -6.87 -11.94 -8.09
CA SER A 40 -6.35 -13.00 -7.23
C SER A 40 -6.89 -12.95 -5.80
N LEU A 41 -7.30 -11.76 -5.32
CA LEU A 41 -7.84 -11.59 -3.97
C LEU A 41 -9.13 -12.40 -3.77
N SER A 42 -9.23 -13.05 -2.61
CA SER A 42 -10.45 -13.67 -2.13
C SER A 42 -11.61 -12.66 -2.06
N PRO A 43 -12.88 -13.12 -2.17
CA PRO A 43 -14.04 -12.23 -2.10
C PRO A 43 -14.10 -11.38 -0.82
N GLU A 44 -13.61 -11.92 0.31
CA GLU A 44 -13.52 -11.23 1.60
C GLU A 44 -12.50 -10.08 1.50
N THR A 45 -11.25 -10.38 1.17
CA THR A 45 -10.18 -9.36 1.01
C THR A 45 -10.55 -8.32 -0.04
N ARG A 46 -11.17 -8.73 -1.15
CA ARG A 46 -11.63 -7.84 -2.20
C ARG A 46 -12.71 -6.87 -1.73
N HIS A 47 -13.68 -7.35 -0.95
CA HIS A 47 -14.77 -6.51 -0.43
C HIS A 47 -14.26 -5.36 0.44
N PHE A 48 -13.20 -5.61 1.22
CA PHE A 48 -12.55 -4.60 2.05
C PHE A 48 -11.63 -3.67 1.25
N PHE A 49 -11.02 -4.16 0.16
CA PHE A 49 -10.08 -3.40 -0.66
C PHE A 49 -10.73 -2.46 -1.67
N CYS A 50 -11.83 -2.92 -2.25
CA CYS A 50 -12.65 -2.23 -3.21
C CYS A 50 -14.07 -2.57 -2.76
N THR A 51 -14.89 -1.59 -2.38
CA THR A 51 -16.31 -1.80 -2.04
C THR A 51 -17.16 -2.30 -3.24
N ILE A 52 -16.53 -2.93 -4.25
CA ILE A 52 -17.02 -3.20 -5.59
C ILE A 52 -16.65 -4.65 -5.96
N LYS A 53 -17.63 -5.39 -6.51
CA LYS A 53 -17.51 -6.79 -6.91
C LYS A 53 -16.62 -7.03 -8.14
N GLU A 54 -16.39 -6.02 -8.98
CA GLU A 54 -15.63 -6.11 -10.23
C GLU A 54 -14.67 -4.92 -10.42
N VAL A 55 -13.51 -5.18 -11.04
CA VAL A 55 -12.54 -4.16 -11.42
C VAL A 55 -13.06 -3.44 -12.66
N SER A 56 -13.82 -2.36 -12.47
CA SER A 56 -14.19 -1.49 -13.58
C SER A 56 -12.96 -0.71 -14.08
N PRO A 57 -12.87 -0.40 -15.39
CA PRO A 57 -11.79 0.43 -15.91
C PRO A 57 -11.67 1.79 -15.17
N THR A 58 -12.81 2.39 -14.82
CA THR A 58 -12.87 3.65 -14.06
C THR A 58 -12.27 3.52 -12.66
N LEU A 59 -12.53 2.40 -11.97
CA LEU A 59 -11.93 2.13 -10.66
C LEU A 59 -10.42 1.99 -10.81
N LEU A 60 -9.96 1.21 -11.78
CA LEU A 60 -8.53 1.03 -12.05
C LEU A 60 -7.85 2.36 -12.38
N ASP A 61 -8.45 3.19 -13.22
CA ASP A 61 -7.94 4.53 -13.53
C ASP A 61 -7.84 5.42 -12.30
N HIS A 62 -8.80 5.32 -11.38
CA HIS A 62 -8.71 6.05 -10.12
C HIS A 62 -7.59 5.50 -9.22
N ARG A 63 -7.42 4.17 -9.18
CA ARG A 63 -6.41 3.52 -8.33
C ARG A 63 -4.99 3.75 -8.82
N MET A 64 -4.76 3.85 -10.12
CA MET A 64 -3.46 4.13 -10.73
C MET A 64 -3.03 5.61 -10.60
N LYS A 65 -3.92 6.51 -10.15
CA LYS A 65 -3.60 7.93 -9.97
C LYS A 65 -2.84 8.17 -8.66
N VAL A 66 -1.52 8.16 -8.76
CA VAL A 66 -0.60 8.63 -7.72
C VAL A 66 0.07 9.93 -8.17
N ASP A 67 0.19 10.89 -7.25
CA ASP A 67 0.91 12.15 -7.49
C ASP A 67 2.15 12.29 -6.59
N TYR A 68 2.43 11.26 -5.77
CA TYR A 68 3.54 11.13 -4.84
C TYR A 68 3.57 12.19 -3.73
N LYS A 69 2.49 12.95 -3.58
CA LYS A 69 2.37 14.04 -2.60
C LYS A 69 1.10 13.89 -1.78
N THR A 70 -0.06 14.03 -2.43
CA THR A 70 -1.38 13.89 -1.81
C THR A 70 -1.93 12.48 -1.97
N LYS A 71 -1.42 11.73 -2.96
CA LYS A 71 -1.77 10.34 -3.24
C LYS A 71 -0.52 9.54 -3.51
N MET A 72 -0.30 8.52 -2.71
CA MET A 72 0.85 7.64 -2.83
C MET A 72 0.40 6.19 -2.76
N ALA A 73 1.11 5.32 -3.48
CA ALA A 73 0.96 3.88 -3.35
C ALA A 73 2.31 3.19 -3.50
N TYR A 74 2.52 2.13 -2.71
CA TYR A 74 3.68 1.24 -2.79
C TYR A 74 3.21 -0.18 -3.09
N VAL A 75 3.78 -0.79 -4.13
CA VAL A 75 3.57 -2.19 -4.48
C VAL A 75 4.65 -3.07 -3.85
N ALA A 76 4.25 -4.25 -3.40
CA ALA A 76 5.13 -5.33 -2.98
C ALA A 76 5.11 -6.43 -4.04
N LEU A 77 6.28 -6.74 -4.58
CA LEU A 77 6.47 -7.69 -5.67
C LEU A 77 7.40 -8.82 -5.24
N VAL A 78 7.11 -10.03 -5.67
CA VAL A 78 8.02 -11.18 -5.55
C VAL A 78 8.36 -11.72 -6.92
N TYR A 79 9.55 -12.27 -7.05
CA TYR A 79 9.95 -12.97 -8.25
C TYR A 79 9.50 -14.44 -8.16
N ARG A 80 8.59 -14.85 -9.04
CA ARG A 80 8.08 -16.22 -9.15
C ARG A 80 7.99 -16.60 -10.62
N ASP A 81 8.47 -17.80 -10.95
CA ASP A 81 8.37 -18.39 -12.29
C ASP A 81 8.84 -17.48 -13.45
N GLY A 82 9.86 -16.66 -13.19
CA GLY A 82 10.43 -15.76 -14.20
C GLY A 82 9.85 -14.34 -14.20
N GLU A 83 8.81 -14.08 -13.40
CA GLU A 83 8.05 -12.84 -13.44
C GLU A 83 7.93 -12.16 -12.07
N LEU A 84 7.77 -10.84 -12.08
CA LEU A 84 7.40 -10.07 -10.88
C LEU A 84 5.89 -10.15 -10.68
N VAL A 85 5.48 -10.78 -9.59
CA VAL A 85 4.09 -10.94 -9.18
C VAL A 85 3.80 -10.01 -8.01
N GLU A 86 2.70 -9.26 -8.10
CA GLU A 86 2.24 -8.40 -7.02
C GLU A 86 1.59 -9.23 -5.91
N ILE A 87 2.02 -9.00 -4.67
CA ILE A 87 1.57 -9.73 -3.47
C ILE A 87 1.04 -8.80 -2.38
N GLY A 88 1.08 -7.51 -2.61
CA GLY A 88 0.50 -6.54 -1.71
C GLY A 88 0.68 -5.11 -2.18
N ILE A 89 -0.17 -4.24 -1.66
CA ILE A 89 -0.12 -2.82 -1.95
C ILE A 89 -0.57 -2.03 -0.73
N SER A 90 0.10 -0.91 -0.50
CA SER A 90 -0.32 0.10 0.45
C SER A 90 -0.53 1.43 -0.25
N ARG A 91 -1.44 2.25 0.28
CA ARG A 91 -1.72 3.58 -0.29
C ARG A 91 -2.23 4.54 0.75
N TYR A 92 -1.99 5.82 0.53
CA TYR A 92 -2.68 6.89 1.24
C TYR A 92 -3.24 7.93 0.27
N ALA A 93 -4.30 8.60 0.72
CA ALA A 93 -4.85 9.80 0.07
C ALA A 93 -5.09 10.88 1.13
N ALA A 94 -4.76 12.13 0.82
CA ALA A 94 -5.07 13.28 1.67
C ALA A 94 -6.58 13.36 1.95
N ALA A 95 -6.95 13.55 3.21
CA ALA A 95 -8.32 13.76 3.64
C ALA A 95 -8.72 15.25 3.50
N GLU A 96 -9.99 15.56 3.76
CA GLU A 96 -10.46 16.95 3.79
C GLU A 96 -9.79 17.77 4.91
N ASP A 97 -9.50 17.13 6.04
CA ASP A 97 -8.77 17.73 7.15
C ASP A 97 -7.29 17.97 6.80
N ALA A 98 -6.84 19.21 6.96
CA ALA A 98 -5.45 19.59 6.66
C ALA A 98 -4.44 18.79 7.50
N GLY A 99 -3.50 18.13 6.82
CA GLY A 99 -2.48 17.30 7.45
C GLY A 99 -3.00 15.94 7.92
N VAL A 100 -4.17 15.50 7.47
CA VAL A 100 -4.68 14.14 7.68
C VAL A 100 -4.70 13.39 6.35
N CYS A 101 -4.35 12.11 6.37
CA CYS A 101 -4.57 11.23 5.23
C CYS A 101 -5.25 9.93 5.64
N GLU A 102 -5.99 9.34 4.71
CA GLU A 102 -6.54 8.00 4.86
C GLU A 102 -5.60 6.99 4.23
N PHE A 103 -5.42 5.83 4.85
CA PHE A 103 -4.56 4.78 4.33
C PHE A 103 -5.23 3.40 4.34
N ALA A 104 -4.76 2.57 3.42
CA ALA A 104 -5.14 1.17 3.29
C ALA A 104 -3.92 0.31 2.94
N VAL A 105 -3.92 -0.92 3.44
CA VAL A 105 -2.96 -1.98 3.08
C VAL A 105 -3.75 -3.21 2.70
N THR A 106 -3.34 -3.89 1.63
CA THR A 106 -3.98 -5.11 1.16
C THR A 106 -2.92 -6.06 0.68
N LEU A 107 -3.02 -7.31 1.12
CA LEU A 107 -2.08 -8.38 0.84
C LEU A 107 -2.79 -9.45 0.03
N ALA A 108 -2.06 -10.15 -0.82
CA ALA A 108 -2.55 -11.36 -1.46
C ALA A 108 -2.77 -12.44 -0.40
N ASP A 109 -3.76 -13.30 -0.60
CA ASP A 109 -4.07 -14.36 0.36
C ASP A 109 -2.83 -15.26 0.59
N GLY A 110 -2.54 -15.55 1.86
CA GLY A 110 -1.35 -16.34 2.25
C GLY A 110 -0.07 -15.52 2.45
N TRP A 111 -0.13 -14.20 2.24
CA TRP A 111 0.92 -13.25 2.62
C TRP A 111 0.59 -12.44 3.88
N ASP A 112 -0.42 -12.87 4.63
CA ASP A 112 -0.89 -12.27 5.87
C ASP A 112 0.01 -12.56 7.09
N GLU A 113 1.04 -13.40 6.89
CA GLU A 113 2.06 -13.70 7.88
C GLU A 113 2.81 -12.43 8.33
N PRO A 114 3.30 -12.39 9.58
CA PRO A 114 3.76 -11.15 10.19
C PRO A 114 5.04 -10.61 9.54
N GLY A 115 4.91 -9.51 8.80
CA GLY A 115 6.03 -8.70 8.34
C GLY A 115 5.71 -7.84 7.12
N LEU A 116 5.00 -8.39 6.13
CA LEU A 116 4.80 -7.68 4.85
C LEU A 116 3.93 -6.42 4.99
N GLY A 117 2.78 -6.54 5.69
CA GLY A 117 1.91 -5.40 5.94
C GLY A 117 2.61 -4.29 6.74
N GLU A 118 3.48 -4.65 7.67
CA GLU A 118 4.25 -3.70 8.49
C GLU A 118 5.33 -2.99 7.66
N VAL A 119 6.03 -3.73 6.79
CA VAL A 119 7.01 -3.17 5.84
C VAL A 119 6.33 -2.16 4.91
N LEU A 120 5.21 -2.54 4.30
CA LEU A 120 4.44 -1.66 3.42
C LEU A 120 3.94 -0.41 4.17
N LEU A 121 3.40 -0.59 5.38
CA LEU A 121 2.91 0.52 6.18
C LEU A 121 4.04 1.48 6.58
N ARG A 122 5.22 0.97 6.94
CA ARG A 122 6.38 1.79 7.31
C ARG A 122 6.80 2.72 6.17
N HIS A 123 7.01 2.18 4.97
CA HIS A 123 7.35 2.99 3.79
C HIS A 123 6.26 4.02 3.46
N LEU A 124 5.00 3.65 3.65
CA LEU A 124 3.87 4.55 3.47
C LEU A 124 3.84 5.69 4.50
N ILE A 125 4.16 5.40 5.76
CA ILE A 125 4.25 6.39 6.85
C ILE A 125 5.38 7.38 6.58
N ASP A 126 6.57 6.89 6.20
CA ASP A 126 7.74 7.72 5.93
C ASP A 126 7.41 8.71 4.78
N SER A 127 6.78 8.22 3.72
CA SER A 127 6.31 9.06 2.60
C SER A 127 5.25 10.09 3.03
N ALA A 128 4.28 9.69 3.84
CA ALA A 128 3.25 10.60 4.33
C ALA A 128 3.84 11.69 5.23
N HIS A 129 4.77 11.33 6.11
CA HIS A 129 5.49 12.24 7.00
C HIS A 129 6.29 13.28 6.20
N ASP A 130 7.06 12.84 5.20
CA ASP A 130 7.85 13.71 4.33
C ASP A 130 6.98 14.67 3.51
N ASN A 131 5.73 14.27 3.23
CA ASN A 131 4.72 15.10 2.59
C ASN A 131 3.91 15.98 3.56
N GLY A 132 4.28 16.02 4.84
CA GLY A 132 3.67 16.90 5.85
C GLY A 132 2.37 16.37 6.45
N CYS A 133 2.08 15.07 6.30
CA CYS A 133 0.99 14.43 7.00
C CYS A 133 1.29 14.36 8.50
N LYS A 134 0.33 14.78 9.32
CA LYS A 134 0.41 14.78 10.79
C LYS A 134 -0.34 13.61 11.41
N ARG A 135 -1.28 13.02 10.67
CA ARG A 135 -2.13 11.93 11.17
C ARG A 135 -2.61 11.06 10.01
N MET A 136 -2.39 9.76 10.13
CA MET A 136 -2.91 8.77 9.19
C MET A 136 -4.09 8.04 9.85
N CYS A 137 -5.21 7.94 9.13
CA CYS A 137 -6.42 7.25 9.58
C CYS A 137 -6.72 6.07 8.63
N SER A 138 -7.32 5.00 9.15
CA SER A 138 -7.83 3.92 8.30
C SER A 138 -9.29 3.68 8.66
N ILE A 139 -10.13 3.54 7.64
CA ILE A 139 -11.59 3.49 7.77
C ILE A 139 -12.05 2.09 8.25
N ASP A 140 -11.24 1.05 8.01
CA ASP A 140 -11.63 -0.35 8.22
C ASP A 140 -10.64 -1.10 9.09
N ALA A 141 -10.84 -0.95 10.40
CA ALA A 141 -10.08 -1.58 11.46
C ALA A 141 -10.34 -3.10 11.64
N VAL A 142 -11.38 -3.67 11.03
CA VAL A 142 -11.89 -5.00 11.40
C VAL A 142 -11.01 -6.14 10.87
N ALA A 143 -10.33 -5.95 9.73
CA ALA A 143 -9.30 -6.88 9.27
C ALA A 143 -7.94 -6.67 9.96
N ASN A 144 -7.82 -5.70 10.88
CA ASN A 144 -6.53 -5.10 11.21
C ASN A 144 -6.23 -4.93 12.71
N LEU A 145 -6.68 -5.88 13.54
CA LEU A 145 -6.35 -5.91 14.98
C LEU A 145 -4.82 -5.87 15.25
N ARG A 146 -3.98 -6.32 14.31
CA ARG A 146 -2.52 -6.20 14.38
C ARG A 146 -2.01 -4.81 14.00
N MET A 147 -2.49 -4.18 12.92
CA MET A 147 -2.05 -2.82 12.54
C MET A 147 -2.60 -1.73 13.46
N GLN A 148 -3.68 -1.97 14.21
CA GLN A 148 -4.13 -1.05 15.27
C GLN A 148 -3.10 -0.82 16.38
N ARG A 149 -2.25 -1.82 16.72
CA ARG A 149 -1.21 -1.64 17.74
C ARG A 149 -0.13 -0.68 17.26
N GLN A 150 0.31 -0.82 16.01
CA GLN A 150 1.35 0.03 15.43
C GLN A 150 0.82 1.45 15.14
N ALA A 151 -0.38 1.58 14.57
CA ALA A 151 -0.97 2.90 14.31
C ALA A 151 -1.27 3.71 15.59
N ARG A 152 -1.58 3.03 16.72
CA ARG A 152 -1.77 3.70 18.03
C ARG A 152 -0.47 4.20 18.66
N GLU A 153 0.65 3.52 18.42
CA GLU A 153 1.97 3.96 18.88
C GLU A 153 2.51 5.12 18.05
N LEU A 154 2.06 5.27 16.81
CA LEU A 154 2.44 6.33 15.88
C LEU A 154 1.60 7.60 16.03
N ARG A 155 1.17 7.95 17.24
CA ARG A 155 0.85 9.36 17.55
C ARG A 155 2.15 10.13 17.39
N PHE A 156 2.38 10.70 16.21
CA PHE A 156 3.56 11.50 15.90
C PHE A 156 3.76 12.56 16.98
N SER A 157 4.62 12.27 17.95
CA SER A 157 5.10 13.26 18.90
C SER A 157 6.11 14.10 18.14
N GLY A 158 5.62 15.20 17.58
CA GLY A 158 6.48 16.26 17.10
C GLY A 158 7.41 16.70 18.23
N ARG A 159 8.70 16.73 17.94
CA ARG A 159 9.70 17.41 18.74
C ARG A 159 10.22 18.61 17.97
#